data_AF-A0A9E0NI90-F1
#
_entry.id   AF-A0A9E0NI90-F1
#
_cell.length_a   1.000
_cell.length_b   1.000
_cell.length_c   1.000
_cell.angle_alpha   90.00
_cell.angle_beta   90.00
_cell.angle_gamma   90.00
#
_symmetry.space_group_name_H-M   'P 1'
#
loop_
_entity.id
_entity.type
_entity.pdbx_description
1 polymer ?
#
loop_
_entity_poly.entity_id
_entity_poly.type
_entity_poly.pdbx_seq_one_letter_code
_entity_poly.pdbx_strand_id
1 'polypeptide(L)'
;MKQTLKSKAKSIAQHPATKKALNDMKPEKSLWGILGVLLFFIFPEIIAYFYAQEITTFAKNALLEHPALPEKYLYDILVMLFEEGISWLNLGIGMALLVWLFF
;
A
#
# COMPACT_ATOMS: atom_id res chain seq x y z
N MET A 1 -31.55 4.44 -8.63
CA MET A 1 -30.54 3.68 -7.85
C MET A 1 -29.32 4.51 -7.43
N LYS A 2 -28.65 5.27 -8.32
CA LYS A 2 -27.50 6.11 -7.92
C LYS A 2 -27.84 7.20 -6.90
N GLN A 3 -29.00 7.87 -7.04
CA GLN A 3 -29.44 8.90 -6.09
C GLN A 3 -29.78 8.36 -4.69
N THR A 4 -30.35 7.15 -4.61
CA THR A 4 -30.71 6.50 -3.33
C THR A 4 -29.47 6.00 -2.58
N LEU A 5 -28.45 5.53 -3.29
CA LEU A 5 -27.14 5.21 -2.69
C LEU A 5 -26.44 6.47 -2.18
N LYS A 6 -26.45 7.57 -2.96
CA LYS A 6 -25.85 8.84 -2.56
C LYS A 6 -26.55 9.46 -1.35
N SER A 7 -27.89 9.39 -1.27
CA SER A 7 -28.64 9.91 -0.13
C SER A 7 -28.44 9.08 1.14
N LYS A 8 -28.38 7.74 1.02
CA LYS A 8 -28.05 6.85 2.14
C LYS A 8 -26.62 7.06 2.63
N ALA A 9 -25.64 7.16 1.73
CA ALA A 9 -24.26 7.48 2.10
C ALA A 9 -24.16 8.82 2.83
N LYS A 10 -24.89 9.84 2.36
CA LYS A 10 -24.96 11.16 3.01
C LYS A 10 -25.58 11.08 4.40
N SER A 11 -26.66 10.31 4.55
CA SER A 11 -27.31 10.07 5.85
C SER A 11 -26.36 9.38 6.84
N ILE A 12 -25.64 8.35 6.39
CA ILE A 12 -24.64 7.64 7.20
C ILE A 12 -23.51 8.58 7.60
N ALA A 13 -22.94 9.35 6.68
CA ALA A 13 -21.85 10.29 6.98
C ALA A 13 -22.27 11.42 7.94
N GLN A 14 -23.55 11.78 7.96
CA GLN A 14 -24.09 12.82 8.82
C GLN A 14 -24.59 12.30 10.17
N HIS A 15 -24.74 10.98 10.33
CA HIS A 15 -25.21 10.38 11.55
C HIS A 15 -24.21 10.57 12.71
N PRO A 16 -24.66 11.02 13.90
CA PRO A 16 -23.77 11.34 15.01
C PRO A 16 -22.94 10.14 15.49
N ALA A 17 -23.51 8.94 15.49
CA ALA A 17 -22.77 7.72 15.83
C ALA A 17 -21.64 7.42 14.83
N THR A 18 -21.87 7.69 13.54
CA THR A 18 -20.86 7.48 12.50
C THR A 18 -19.75 8.51 12.60
N LYS A 19 -20.07 9.78 12.84
CA LYS A 19 -19.06 10.82 13.08
C LYS A 19 -18.21 10.53 14.32
N LYS A 20 -18.84 10.06 15.40
CA LYS A 20 -18.14 9.67 16.63
C LYS A 20 -17.20 8.49 16.37
N ALA A 21 -17.70 7.42 15.76
CA ALA A 21 -16.87 6.27 15.41
C ALA A 21 -15.70 6.67 14.49
N LEU A 22 -15.93 7.57 13.53
CA LEU A 22 -14.90 8.05 12.62
C LEU A 22 -13.79 8.82 13.34
N ASN A 23 -14.16 9.69 14.29
CA ASN A 23 -13.20 10.42 15.11
C ASN A 23 -12.44 9.48 16.05
N ASP A 24 -13.12 8.51 16.66
CA ASP A 24 -12.52 7.52 17.56
C ASP A 24 -11.56 6.58 16.80
N MET A 25 -11.81 6.34 15.51
CA MET A 25 -10.95 5.56 14.62
C MET A 25 -9.77 6.36 14.03
N LYS A 26 -9.72 7.68 14.24
CA LYS A 26 -8.64 8.50 13.69
C LYS A 26 -7.32 8.08 14.37
N PRO A 27 -6.30 7.67 13.61
CA PRO A 27 -5.05 7.26 14.21
C PRO A 27 -4.40 8.43 14.93
N GLU A 28 -3.79 8.16 16.07
CA GLU A 28 -2.98 9.16 16.75
C GLU A 28 -1.81 9.56 15.84
N LYS A 29 -1.56 10.87 15.76
CA LYS A 29 -0.46 11.44 14.99
C LYS A 29 0.86 11.08 15.66
N SER A 30 1.40 9.91 15.32
CA SER A 30 2.70 9.44 15.79
C SER A 30 3.72 9.43 14.65
N LEU A 31 4.97 9.73 14.98
CA LEU A 31 6.09 9.61 14.04
C LEU A 31 6.19 8.17 13.49
N TRP A 32 5.92 7.17 14.32
CA TRP A 32 5.89 5.76 13.93
C TRP A 32 4.79 5.45 12.91
N GLY A 33 3.60 6.03 13.05
CA GLY A 33 2.52 5.86 12.07
C GLY A 33 2.89 6.44 10.70
N ILE A 34 3.48 7.64 10.68
CA ILE A 34 3.94 8.29 9.44
C ILE A 34 5.06 7.47 8.78
N LEU A 35 6.06 7.07 9.58
CA LEU A 35 7.16 6.23 9.10
C LEU A 35 6.68 4.88 8.57
N GLY A 36 5.71 4.26 9.23
CA GLY A 36 5.11 3.02 8.75
C GLY A 36 4.48 3.20 7.37
N VAL A 37 3.67 4.24 7.17
CA VAL A 37 3.06 4.49 5.85
C VAL A 37 4.13 4.74 4.78
N LEU A 38 5.15 5.54 5.10
CA LEU A 38 6.25 5.81 4.17
C LEU A 38 7.04 4.54 3.82
N LEU A 39 7.41 3.73 4.80
CA LEU A 39 8.26 2.54 4.61
C LEU A 39 7.53 1.38 3.92
N PHE A 40 6.24 1.20 4.18
CA PHE A 40 5.50 0.05 3.66
C PHE A 40 4.75 0.34 2.35
N PHE A 41 4.29 1.58 2.12
CA PHE A 41 3.47 1.90 0.94
C PHE A 41 4.16 2.81 -0.07
N ILE A 42 5.14 3.62 0.34
CA ILE A 42 5.75 4.62 -0.55
C ILE A 42 7.16 4.21 -0.96
N PHE A 43 7.98 3.78 -0.01
CA PHE A 43 9.36 3.41 -0.26
C PHE A 43 9.54 2.23 -1.24
N PRO A 44 8.78 1.12 -1.13
CA PRO A 44 8.87 0.03 -2.10
C PRO A 44 8.50 0.47 -3.52
N GLU A 45 7.57 1.42 -3.63
CA GLU A 45 7.12 1.97 -4.91
C GLU A 45 8.17 2.90 -5.53
N ILE A 46 8.94 3.63 -4.71
CA ILE A 46 10.11 4.37 -5.18
C ILE A 46 11.16 3.40 -5.74
N ILE A 47 11.43 2.31 -5.03
CA ILE A 47 12.36 1.27 -5.52
C ILE A 47 11.84 0.68 -6.83
N ALA A 48 10.55 0.35 -6.90
CA ALA A 48 9.94 -0.21 -8.10
C ALA A 48 10.02 0.75 -9.30
N TYR A 49 9.86 2.06 -9.08
CA TYR A 49 9.99 3.05 -10.15
C TYR A 49 11.37 3.08 -10.79
N PHE A 50 12.44 2.96 -9.99
CA PHE A 50 13.81 3.12 -10.46
C PHE A 50 14.51 1.80 -10.80
N TYR A 51 14.17 0.70 -10.13
CA TYR A 51 14.97 -0.53 -10.13
C TYR A 51 14.17 -1.81 -10.40
N ALA A 52 12.88 -1.74 -10.69
CA ALA A 52 12.04 -2.93 -10.86
C ALA A 52 12.62 -3.90 -11.91
N GLN A 53 13.03 -3.37 -13.07
CA GLN A 53 13.53 -4.21 -14.16
C GLN A 53 14.83 -4.92 -13.80
N GLU A 54 15.76 -4.21 -13.17
CA GLU A 54 17.04 -4.75 -12.73
C GLU A 54 16.84 -5.82 -11.65
N ILE A 55 15.98 -5.56 -10.66
CA ILE A 55 15.67 -6.49 -9.57
C ILE A 55 15.00 -7.75 -10.13
N THR A 56 13.98 -7.61 -10.97
CA THR A 56 13.28 -8.75 -11.57
C THR A 56 14.21 -9.56 -12.47
N THR A 57 15.06 -8.90 -13.27
CA THR A 57 16.03 -9.60 -14.12
C THR A 57 17.06 -10.36 -13.29
N PHE A 58 17.60 -9.72 -12.25
CA PHE A 58 18.51 -10.36 -11.30
C PHE A 58 17.88 -11.60 -10.65
N ALA A 59 16.66 -11.47 -10.11
CA ALA A 59 15.96 -12.56 -9.46
C ALA A 59 15.63 -13.70 -10.44
N LYS A 60 15.16 -13.40 -11.65
CA LYS A 60 14.89 -14.41 -12.69
C LYS A 60 16.16 -15.16 -13.08
N ASN A 61 17.30 -14.47 -13.23
CA ASN A 61 18.56 -15.12 -13.53
C ASN A 61 19.04 -16.02 -12.39
N ALA A 62 18.95 -15.55 -11.15
CA ALA A 62 19.33 -16.33 -9.97
C ALA A 62 18.47 -17.60 -9.80
N LEU A 63 17.19 -17.55 -10.18
CA LEU A 63 16.29 -18.71 -10.18
C LEU A 63 16.70 -19.80 -11.19
N LEU A 64 17.38 -19.43 -12.29
CA LEU A 64 17.88 -20.37 -13.29
C LEU A 64 19.10 -21.16 -12.79
N GLU A 65 19.79 -20.68 -11.77
CA GLU A 65 20.97 -21.34 -11.18
C GLU A 65 20.59 -22.45 -10.17
N HIS A 66 19.30 -22.79 -10.08
CA HIS A 66 18.77 -23.81 -9.16
C HIS A 66 19.19 -23.58 -7.69
N PRO A 67 18.88 -22.40 -7.11
CA PRO A 67 19.32 -22.04 -5.77
C PRO A 67 18.67 -22.91 -4.69
N ALA A 68 19.23 -22.89 -3.48
CA ALA A 68 18.64 -23.59 -2.36
C ALA A 68 17.21 -23.07 -2.06
N LEU A 69 16.35 -23.89 -1.46
CA LEU A 69 14.94 -23.54 -1.21
C LEU A 69 14.74 -22.15 -0.58
N PRO A 70 15.49 -21.72 0.45
CA PRO A 70 15.29 -20.40 1.06
C PRO A 70 15.56 -19.25 0.08
N GLU A 71 16.61 -19.37 -0.73
CA GLU A 71 17.02 -18.39 -1.72
C GLU A 71 16.00 -18.33 -2.86
N LYS A 72 15.51 -19.49 -3.29
CA LYS A 72 14.43 -19.59 -4.27
C LYS A 72 13.21 -18.76 -3.84
N TYR A 73 12.75 -18.93 -2.59
CA TYR A 73 11.61 -18.16 -2.08
C TYR A 73 11.87 -16.65 -2.09
N LEU A 74 13.09 -16.21 -1.75
CA LEU A 74 13.44 -14.79 -1.79
C LEU A 74 13.38 -14.25 -3.22
N TYR A 75 13.94 -14.97 -4.19
CA TYR A 75 13.89 -14.54 -5.60
C TYR A 75 12.48 -14.56 -6.17
N ASP A 76 11.66 -15.58 -5.85
CA ASP A 76 10.25 -15.63 -6.26
C ASP A 76 9.47 -14.42 -5.70
N ILE A 77 9.72 -14.02 -4.45
CA ILE A 77 9.14 -12.81 -3.85
C ILE A 77 9.59 -11.55 -4.58
N LEU A 78 10.89 -11.43 -4.92
CA LEU A 78 11.39 -10.27 -5.66
C LEU A 78 10.75 -10.16 -7.04
N VAL A 79 10.58 -11.27 -7.75
CA VAL A 79 9.85 -11.27 -9.03
C VAL A 79 8.40 -10.83 -8.80
N MET A 80 7.69 -11.46 -7.86
CA MET A 80 6.28 -11.14 -7.57
C MET A 80 6.07 -9.67 -7.19
N LEU A 81 6.98 -9.07 -6.43
CA LEU A 81 6.84 -7.68 -5.96
C LEU A 81 7.17 -6.63 -7.02
N PHE A 82 8.11 -6.92 -7.93
CA PHE A 82 8.67 -5.91 -8.83
C PHE A 82 8.38 -6.14 -10.31
N GLU A 83 7.89 -7.31 -10.72
CA GLU A 83 7.63 -7.62 -12.13
C GLU A 83 6.60 -6.68 -12.79
N GLU A 84 5.58 -6.26 -12.05
CA GLU A 84 4.56 -5.33 -12.53
C GLU A 84 4.97 -3.85 -12.40
N GLY A 85 6.12 -3.55 -11.78
CA GLY A 85 6.59 -2.20 -11.53
C GLY A 85 5.83 -1.49 -10.41
N ILE A 86 5.49 -0.21 -10.61
CA ILE A 86 4.81 0.60 -9.59
C ILE A 86 3.36 0.16 -9.39
N SER A 87 2.98 -0.08 -8.13
CA SER A 87 1.59 -0.23 -7.70
C SER A 87 0.97 1.13 -7.36
N TRP A 88 0.22 1.67 -8.32
CA TRP A 88 -0.59 2.87 -8.12
C TRP A 88 -1.64 2.71 -7.01
N LEU A 89 -2.11 1.48 -6.77
CA LEU A 89 -3.04 1.17 -5.68
C LEU A 89 -2.37 1.37 -4.32
N ASN A 90 -1.16 0.83 -4.13
CA ASN A 90 -0.40 0.98 -2.87
C ASN A 90 -0.07 2.45 -2.61
N LEU A 91 0.41 3.17 -3.63
CA LEU A 91 0.63 4.61 -3.54
C LEU A 91 -0.64 5.37 -3.15
N GLY A 92 -1.77 5.05 -3.80
CA GLY A 92 -3.06 5.66 -3.51
C GLY A 92 -3.50 5.42 -2.06
N ILE A 93 -3.37 4.19 -1.56
CA ILE A 93 -3.68 3.82 -0.18
C ILE A 93 -2.75 4.55 0.79
N GLY A 94 -1.44 4.56 0.52
CA GLY A 94 -0.45 5.26 1.35
C GLY A 94 -0.76 6.75 1.47
N MET A 95 -1.06 7.41 0.35
CA MET A 95 -1.46 8.83 0.34
C MET A 95 -2.78 9.05 1.09
N ALA A 96 -3.77 8.18 0.90
CA ALA A 96 -5.05 8.29 1.63
C ALA A 96 -4.86 8.14 3.15
N LEU A 97 -3.98 7.22 3.59
CA LEU A 97 -3.65 7.04 5.00
C LEU A 97 -2.92 8.25 5.58
N LEU A 98 -1.99 8.85 4.83
CA LEU A 98 -1.34 10.11 5.25
C LEU A 98 -2.36 11.24 5.37
N VAL A 99 -3.22 11.42 4.37
CA VAL A 99 -4.29 12.43 4.42
C VAL A 99 -5.20 12.19 5.62
N TRP A 100 -5.61 10.95 5.87
CA TRP A 100 -6.43 10.56 7.02
C TRP A 100 -5.76 10.85 8.37
N LEU A 101 -4.45 10.65 8.46
CA LEU A 101 -3.69 10.91 9.67
C LEU A 101 -3.63 12.41 9.97
N PHE A 102 -3.52 13.26 8.96
CA PHE A 102 -3.37 14.71 9.14
C PHE A 102 -4.69 15.51 9.19
N PHE A 103 -5.68 15.14 8.37
CA PHE A 103 -6.95 15.87 8.17
C PHE A 103 -8.14 15.14 8.78
#